data_AF-A0A7C4P496-F1
#
_entry.id   AF-A0A7C4P496-F1
#
_cell.length_a   1.000
_cell.length_b   1.000
_cell.length_c   1.000
_cell.angle_alpha   90.00
_cell.angle_beta   90.00
_cell.angle_gamma   90.00
#
_symmetry.space_group_name_H-M   'P 1'
#
loop_
_entity.id
_entity.type
_entity.pdbx_description
1 polymer ?
#
loop_
_entity_poly.entity_id
_entity_poly.type
_entity_poly.pdbx_seq_one_letter_code
_entity_poly.pdbx_strand_id
1 'polypeptide(L)'
;MERILSVEEKVVLIVEEFLENIENKEPFAYHLEDYRFRLRSKLLELLTQFADSKSANASFDSALEGILVCVEKRLNSVDFENEKELRRFLEAVEKTNELLKEFLEGDRVKDKSVLSKVSGKLGMLAEELRLEINKRFGGLLKRIKRFFRK
;
A
#
# COMPACT_ATOMS: atom_id res chain seq x y z
N MET A 1 29.56 1.17 -9.20
CA MET A 1 29.21 -0.19 -8.75
C MET A 1 27.70 -0.27 -8.68
N GLU A 2 27.08 -1.17 -9.42
CA GLU A 2 25.67 -1.48 -9.23
C GLU A 2 25.49 -2.10 -7.85
N ARG A 3 24.71 -1.47 -6.98
CA ARG A 3 24.42 -1.98 -5.64
C ARG A 3 23.52 -3.20 -5.78
N ILE A 4 23.98 -4.36 -5.32
CA ILE A 4 23.13 -5.56 -5.26
C ILE A 4 22.13 -5.35 -4.12
N LEU A 5 20.86 -5.15 -4.49
CA LEU A 5 19.77 -4.92 -3.55
C LEU A 5 19.33 -6.24 -2.90
N SER A 6 19.07 -6.21 -1.59
CA SER A 6 18.42 -7.31 -0.88
C SER A 6 16.98 -7.51 -1.35
N VAL A 7 16.36 -8.63 -1.03
CA VAL A 7 14.96 -8.89 -1.42
C VAL A 7 14.01 -7.97 -0.65
N GLU A 8 14.33 -7.66 0.61
CA GLU A 8 13.62 -6.68 1.43
C GLU A 8 13.68 -5.28 0.80
N GLU A 9 14.86 -4.85 0.34
CA GLU A 9 15.03 -3.57 -0.36
C GLU A 9 14.23 -3.53 -1.67
N LYS A 10 14.16 -4.66 -2.40
CA LYS A 10 13.32 -4.77 -3.60
C LYS A 10 11.83 -4.65 -3.29
N VAL A 11 11.36 -5.17 -2.16
CA VAL A 11 9.96 -4.99 -1.72
C VAL A 11 9.68 -3.51 -1.50
N VAL A 12 10.54 -2.81 -0.76
CA VAL A 12 10.39 -1.37 -0.51
C VAL A 12 10.41 -0.56 -1.80
N LEU A 13 11.36 -0.85 -2.70
CA LEU A 13 11.47 -0.17 -3.99
C LEU A 13 10.24 -0.36 -4.88
N ILE A 14 9.61 -1.55 -4.88
CA ILE A 14 8.36 -1.77 -5.62
C ILE A 14 7.26 -0.82 -5.14
N VAL A 15 7.16 -0.61 -3.82
CA VAL A 15 6.19 0.33 -3.24
C VAL A 15 6.57 1.76 -3.56
N GLU A 16 7.83 2.15 -3.36
CA GLU A 16 8.32 3.50 -3.65
C GLU A 16 8.09 3.89 -5.12
N GLU A 17 8.56 3.07 -6.07
CA GLU A 17 8.39 3.29 -7.52
C GLU A 17 6.92 3.39 -7.94
N PHE A 18 6.04 2.62 -7.30
CA PHE A 18 4.62 2.66 -7.62
C PHE A 18 3.92 3.90 -7.05
N LEU A 19 4.31 4.33 -5.85
CA LEU A 19 3.73 5.51 -5.22
C LEU A 19 4.27 6.82 -5.80
N GLU A 20 5.44 6.78 -6.44
CA GLU A 20 6.03 7.92 -7.14
C GLU A 20 5.24 8.27 -8.42
N ASN A 21 4.91 9.56 -8.57
CA ASN A 21 4.17 10.11 -9.71
C ASN A 21 2.89 9.31 -10.04
N ILE A 22 2.19 8.82 -9.01
CA ILE A 22 1.03 7.91 -9.13
C ILE A 22 -0.13 8.53 -9.95
N GLU A 23 -0.26 9.84 -9.93
CA GLU A 23 -1.21 10.64 -10.71
C GLU A 23 -0.96 10.57 -12.22
N ASN A 24 0.27 10.23 -12.63
CA ASN A 24 0.70 10.16 -14.03
C ASN A 24 0.71 8.73 -14.59
N LYS A 25 0.47 7.70 -13.77
CA LYS A 25 0.45 6.31 -14.25
C LYS A 25 -0.82 6.02 -15.04
N GLU A 26 -0.68 5.68 -16.32
CA GLU A 26 -1.78 5.32 -17.21
C GLU A 26 -1.42 4.06 -18.05
N PRO A 27 -2.36 3.13 -18.27
CA PRO A 27 -3.68 3.02 -17.63
C PRO A 27 -3.55 2.61 -16.16
N PHE A 28 -4.12 3.38 -15.22
CA PHE A 28 -3.88 3.17 -13.80
C PHE A 28 -4.20 1.75 -13.29
N ALA A 29 -5.34 1.19 -13.70
CA ALA A 29 -5.76 -0.15 -13.28
C ALA A 29 -4.74 -1.23 -13.66
N TYR A 30 -4.11 -1.12 -14.83
CA TYR A 30 -3.06 -2.05 -15.25
C TYR A 30 -1.83 -1.94 -14.34
N HIS A 31 -1.36 -0.72 -14.08
CA HIS A 31 -0.21 -0.48 -13.22
C HIS A 31 -0.46 -0.90 -11.77
N LEU A 32 -1.70 -0.76 -11.28
CA LEU A 32 -2.10 -1.19 -9.95
C LEU A 32 -2.06 -2.72 -9.80
N GLU A 33 -2.51 -3.46 -10.81
CA GLU A 33 -2.42 -4.93 -10.81
C GLU A 33 -0.98 -5.43 -10.99
N ASP A 34 -0.18 -4.81 -11.87
CA ASP A 34 1.25 -5.13 -11.99
C ASP A 34 2.00 -4.89 -10.67
N TYR A 35 1.74 -3.76 -10.02
CA TYR A 35 2.25 -3.45 -8.68
C TYR A 35 1.91 -4.55 -7.68
N ARG A 36 0.62 -4.92 -7.56
CA ARG A 36 0.18 -5.96 -6.64
C ARG A 36 0.85 -7.30 -6.95
N PHE A 37 0.98 -7.66 -8.22
CA PHE A 37 1.63 -8.88 -8.66
C PHE A 37 3.12 -8.91 -8.29
N ARG A 38 3.87 -7.86 -8.62
CA ARG A 38 5.30 -7.71 -8.29
C ARG A 38 5.53 -7.78 -6.78
N LEU A 39 4.73 -7.04 -6.01
CA LEU A 39 4.82 -7.01 -4.56
C LEU A 39 4.53 -8.39 -3.97
N ARG A 40 3.46 -9.06 -4.41
CA ARG A 40 3.12 -10.42 -3.99
C ARG A 40 4.27 -11.39 -4.25
N SER A 41 4.82 -11.36 -5.46
CA SER A 41 5.90 -12.25 -5.85
C SER A 41 7.12 -12.10 -4.94
N LYS A 42 7.49 -10.85 -4.59
CA LYS A 42 8.65 -10.60 -3.73
C LYS A 42 8.40 -10.94 -2.27
N LEU A 43 7.21 -10.66 -1.75
CA LEU A 43 6.81 -11.10 -0.42
C LEU A 43 6.83 -12.65 -0.30
N LEU A 44 6.42 -13.36 -1.35
CA LEU A 44 6.49 -14.82 -1.39
C LEU A 44 7.93 -15.35 -1.46
N GLU A 45 8.79 -14.67 -2.20
CA GLU A 45 10.23 -14.98 -2.28
C GLU A 45 10.88 -14.89 -0.90
N LEU A 46 10.59 -13.85 -0.10
CA LEU A 46 11.08 -13.72 1.27
C LEU A 46 10.71 -14.92 2.14
N LEU A 47 9.51 -15.46 1.98
CA LEU A 47 9.02 -16.61 2.75
C LEU A 47 9.59 -17.95 2.30
N THR A 48 10.20 -18.02 1.11
CA THR A 48 10.61 -19.29 0.48
C THR A 48 12.12 -19.40 0.24
N GLN A 49 12.85 -18.29 0.25
CA GLN A 49 14.29 -18.28 -0.04
C GLN A 49 15.16 -18.80 1.12
N PHE A 50 14.64 -18.83 2.35
CA PHE A 50 15.38 -19.31 3.52
C PHE A 50 14.99 -20.74 3.87
N ALA A 51 15.99 -21.55 4.26
CA ALA A 51 15.77 -22.91 4.73
C ALA A 51 15.16 -22.94 6.14
N ASP A 52 15.47 -21.94 6.98
CA ASP A 52 14.93 -21.82 8.32
C ASP A 52 13.79 -20.79 8.39
N SER A 53 12.73 -21.13 9.11
CA SER A 53 11.55 -20.28 9.18
C SER A 53 11.76 -19.01 10.00
N LYS A 54 12.83 -18.92 10.81
CA LYS A 54 13.08 -17.76 11.66
C LYS A 54 13.63 -16.61 10.81
N SER A 55 14.60 -16.89 9.94
CA SER A 55 15.15 -15.94 8.98
C SER A 55 14.07 -15.49 7.98
N ALA A 56 13.25 -16.43 7.48
CA ALA A 56 12.13 -16.09 6.61
C ALA A 56 11.15 -15.11 7.27
N ASN A 57 10.74 -15.37 8.51
CA ASN A 57 9.87 -14.47 9.26
C ASN A 57 10.53 -13.11 9.53
N ALA A 58 11.79 -13.07 9.95
CA ALA A 58 12.48 -11.80 10.24
C ALA A 58 12.63 -10.91 8.99
N SER A 59 13.00 -11.51 7.85
CA SER A 59 13.09 -10.80 6.58
C SER A 59 11.73 -10.33 6.08
N PHE A 60 10.70 -11.14 6.24
CA PHE A 60 9.32 -10.76 5.91
C PHE A 60 8.84 -9.59 6.79
N ASP A 61 9.04 -9.66 8.11
CA ASP A 61 8.69 -8.61 9.06
C ASP A 61 9.40 -7.29 8.74
N SER A 62 10.70 -7.35 8.45
CA SER A 62 11.48 -6.18 8.02
C SER A 62 10.92 -5.54 6.75
N ALA A 63 10.53 -6.35 5.77
CA ALA A 63 9.92 -5.85 4.54
C ALA A 63 8.55 -5.20 4.80
N LEU A 64 7.71 -5.79 5.67
CA LEU A 64 6.41 -5.23 6.04
C LEU A 64 6.53 -3.86 6.72
N GLU A 65 7.49 -3.72 7.64
CA GLU A 65 7.76 -2.43 8.27
C GLU A 65 8.27 -1.41 7.24
N GLY A 66 9.11 -1.84 6.29
CA GLY A 66 9.55 -1.02 5.16
C GLY A 66 8.40 -0.51 4.29
N ILE A 67 7.43 -1.37 3.97
CA ILE A 67 6.20 -0.99 3.23
C ILE A 67 5.46 0.12 3.99
N LEU A 68 5.23 -0.07 5.28
CA LEU A 68 4.51 0.91 6.10
C LEU A 68 5.24 2.26 6.12
N VAL A 69 6.55 2.25 6.34
CA VAL A 69 7.37 3.47 6.35
C VAL A 69 7.32 4.18 5.00
N CYS A 70 7.34 3.43 3.90
CA CYS A 70 7.20 3.98 2.55
C CYS A 70 5.86 4.69 2.36
N VAL A 71 4.76 4.03 2.75
CA VAL A 71 3.40 4.59 2.68
C VAL A 71 3.27 5.85 3.53
N GLU A 72 3.73 5.82 4.79
CA GLU A 72 3.70 6.97 5.70
C GLU A 72 4.53 8.15 5.16
N LYS A 73 5.71 7.89 4.60
CA LYS A 73 6.52 8.91 3.94
C LYS A 73 5.80 9.53 2.74
N ARG A 74 5.19 8.71 1.87
CA ARG A 74 4.47 9.23 0.71
C ARG A 74 3.28 10.08 1.15
N LEU A 75 2.51 9.64 2.14
CA LEU A 75 1.38 10.39 2.69
C LEU A 75 1.79 11.81 3.13
N ASN A 76 2.96 11.96 3.75
CA ASN A 76 3.48 13.26 4.18
C ASN A 76 3.86 14.21 3.03
N SER A 77 3.95 13.69 1.80
CA SER A 77 4.34 14.43 0.60
C SER A 77 3.23 14.53 -0.46
N VAL A 78 2.06 13.91 -0.21
CA VAL A 78 0.96 13.89 -1.19
C VAL A 78 0.31 15.26 -1.30
N ASP A 79 -0.06 15.67 -2.51
CA ASP A 79 -0.83 16.90 -2.69
C ASP A 79 -2.31 16.66 -2.32
N PHE A 80 -2.73 17.24 -1.20
CA PHE A 80 -4.10 17.11 -0.69
C PHE A 80 -5.14 17.89 -1.50
N GLU A 81 -4.71 18.76 -2.43
CA GLU A 81 -5.59 19.46 -3.37
C GLU A 81 -5.78 18.67 -4.67
N ASN A 82 -4.96 17.64 -4.92
CA ASN A 82 -5.02 16.78 -6.09
C ASN A 82 -5.91 15.55 -5.84
N GLU A 83 -7.20 15.65 -6.18
CA GLU A 83 -8.17 14.55 -6.00
C GLU A 83 -7.73 13.26 -6.71
N LYS A 84 -7.14 13.37 -7.92
CA LYS A 84 -6.71 12.22 -8.71
C LYS A 84 -5.58 11.47 -8.00
N GLU A 85 -4.58 12.21 -7.52
CA GLU A 85 -3.46 11.65 -6.77
C GLU A 85 -3.93 10.98 -5.48
N LEU A 86 -4.76 11.66 -4.69
CA LEU A 86 -5.29 11.12 -3.44
C LEU A 86 -6.13 9.85 -3.63
N ARG A 87 -7.01 9.82 -4.63
CA ARG A 87 -7.82 8.61 -4.93
C ARG A 87 -6.94 7.44 -5.32
N ARG A 88 -5.95 7.68 -6.17
CA ARG A 88 -5.00 6.64 -6.59
C ARG A 88 -4.10 6.18 -5.45
N PHE A 89 -3.68 7.10 -4.59
CA PHE A 89 -2.93 6.77 -3.39
C PHE A 89 -3.76 5.91 -2.44
N LEU A 90 -5.03 6.25 -2.22
CA LEU A 90 -5.97 5.42 -1.47
C LEU A 90 -6.09 4.02 -2.08
N GLU A 91 -6.34 3.91 -3.38
CA GLU A 91 -6.44 2.62 -4.08
C GLU A 91 -5.15 1.79 -3.92
N ALA A 92 -3.97 2.43 -3.97
CA ALA A 92 -2.70 1.76 -3.74
C ALA A 92 -2.57 1.21 -2.30
N VAL A 93 -2.95 2.01 -1.30
CA VAL A 93 -2.92 1.59 0.12
C VAL A 93 -3.91 0.45 0.36
N GLU A 94 -5.12 0.55 -0.17
CA GLU A 94 -6.14 -0.50 -0.08
C GLU A 94 -5.65 -1.80 -0.72
N LYS A 95 -5.12 -1.72 -1.95
CA LYS A 95 -4.60 -2.88 -2.68
C LYS A 95 -3.44 -3.56 -1.97
N THR A 96 -2.57 -2.76 -1.35
CA THR A 96 -1.47 -3.26 -0.51
C THR A 96 -2.02 -3.99 0.70
N ASN A 97 -3.01 -3.41 1.39
CA ASN A 97 -3.61 -4.01 2.56
C ASN A 97 -4.39 -5.30 2.24
N GLU A 98 -5.11 -5.34 1.12
CA GLU A 98 -5.75 -6.55 0.60
C GLU A 98 -4.73 -7.67 0.42
N LEU A 99 -3.61 -7.37 -0.23
CA LEU A 99 -2.53 -8.34 -0.39
C LEU A 99 -1.99 -8.85 0.95
N LEU A 100 -1.78 -7.96 1.93
CA LEU A 100 -1.31 -8.37 3.26
C LEU A 100 -2.33 -9.26 3.99
N LYS A 101 -3.63 -9.01 3.81
CA LYS A 101 -4.69 -9.87 4.37
C LYS A 101 -4.68 -11.28 3.78
N GLU A 102 -4.35 -11.42 2.50
CA GLU A 102 -4.19 -12.74 1.89
C GLU A 102 -3.05 -13.55 2.55
N PHE A 103 -1.98 -12.89 2.99
CA PHE A 103 -0.91 -13.54 3.77
C PHE A 103 -1.35 -13.85 5.21
N LEU A 104 -2.27 -13.08 5.80
CA LEU A 104 -2.87 -13.38 7.11
C LEU A 104 -3.76 -14.61 7.06
N GLU A 105 -4.47 -14.82 5.95
CA GLU A 105 -5.34 -15.98 5.74
C GLU A 105 -4.53 -17.25 5.40
N GLY A 106 -3.35 -17.10 4.79
CA GLY A 106 -2.49 -18.23 4.44
C GLY A 106 -1.67 -18.80 5.60
N ASP A 107 -1.19 -20.05 5.43
CA ASP A 107 -0.37 -20.76 6.43
C ASP A 107 1.14 -20.58 6.25
N ARG A 108 1.57 -19.77 5.27
CA ARG A 108 2.99 -19.58 4.94
C ARG A 108 3.74 -18.72 5.95
N VAL A 109 3.03 -17.86 6.68
CA VAL A 109 3.58 -16.96 7.70
C VAL A 109 3.34 -17.56 9.07
N LYS A 110 4.40 -17.98 9.77
CA LYS A 110 4.28 -18.65 11.08
C LYS A 110 3.90 -17.68 12.19
N ASP A 111 4.67 -16.59 12.33
CA ASP A 111 4.33 -15.47 13.22
C ASP A 111 3.68 -14.35 12.41
N LYS A 112 2.40 -14.07 12.71
CA LYS A 112 1.57 -13.08 12.02
C LYS A 112 1.48 -11.76 12.78
N SER A 113 2.25 -11.57 13.85
CA SER A 113 2.14 -10.38 14.73
C SER A 113 2.44 -9.07 14.01
N VAL A 114 3.59 -8.98 13.32
CA VAL A 114 3.99 -7.80 12.54
C VAL A 114 3.06 -7.60 11.35
N LEU A 115 2.72 -8.66 10.62
CA LEU A 115 1.78 -8.62 9.50
C LEU A 115 0.41 -8.06 9.90
N SER A 116 -0.15 -8.54 11.02
CA SER A 116 -1.43 -8.08 11.56
C SER A 116 -1.35 -6.60 11.96
N LYS A 117 -0.28 -6.19 12.63
CA LYS A 117 -0.03 -4.80 13.03
C LYS A 117 0.07 -3.87 11.81
N VAL A 118 0.85 -4.26 10.79
CA VAL A 118 1.04 -3.46 9.58
C VAL A 118 -0.25 -3.38 8.77
N SER A 119 -0.95 -4.50 8.55
CA SER A 119 -2.25 -4.51 7.87
C SER A 119 -3.29 -3.65 8.59
N GLY A 120 -3.35 -3.71 9.92
CA GLY A 120 -4.22 -2.86 10.73
C GLY A 120 -3.93 -1.37 10.54
N LYS A 121 -2.65 -0.97 10.56
CA LYS A 121 -2.24 0.41 10.31
C LYS A 121 -2.58 0.89 8.90
N LEU A 122 -2.30 0.10 7.86
CA LEU A 122 -2.68 0.45 6.49
C LEU A 122 -4.20 0.58 6.34
N GLY A 123 -4.97 -0.28 7.03
CA GLY A 123 -6.43 -0.17 7.09
C GLY A 123 -6.90 1.15 7.70
N MET A 124 -6.34 1.56 8.84
CA MET A 124 -6.65 2.85 9.45
C MET A 124 -6.30 4.03 8.53
N LEU A 125 -5.11 4.01 7.92
CA LEU A 125 -4.68 5.05 6.97
C LEU A 125 -5.63 5.15 5.77
N ALA A 126 -6.08 4.02 5.22
CA ALA A 126 -7.04 4.01 4.12
C ALA A 126 -8.39 4.65 4.52
N GLU A 127 -8.90 4.33 5.72
CA GLU A 127 -10.13 4.95 6.23
C GLU A 127 -9.97 6.46 6.45
N GLU A 128 -8.87 6.89 7.06
CA GLU A 128 -8.56 8.32 7.27
C GLU A 128 -8.47 9.07 5.94
N LEU A 129 -7.77 8.51 4.95
CA LEU A 129 -7.68 9.05 3.59
C LEU A 129 -9.06 9.15 2.93
N ARG A 130 -9.88 8.09 3.04
CA ARG A 130 -11.23 8.08 2.47
C ARG A 130 -12.11 9.16 3.09
N LEU A 131 -12.04 9.34 4.41
CA LEU A 131 -12.76 10.41 5.11
C LEU A 131 -12.29 11.80 4.67
N GLU A 132 -10.98 12.01 4.52
CA GLU A 132 -10.41 13.29 4.10
C GLU A 132 -10.77 13.62 2.64
N ILE A 133 -10.70 12.64 1.72
CA ILE A 133 -11.16 12.79 0.34
C ILE A 133 -12.66 13.17 0.31
N ASN A 134 -13.49 12.46 1.07
CA ASN A 134 -14.93 12.74 1.12
C ASN A 134 -15.24 14.12 1.72
N LYS A 135 -14.47 14.56 2.71
CA LYS A 135 -14.60 15.88 3.33
C LYS A 135 -14.21 17.00 2.36
N ARG A 136 -13.12 16.83 1.60
CA ARG A 136 -12.59 17.82 0.65
C ARG A 136 -13.41 17.88 -0.63
N PHE A 137 -13.65 16.74 -1.27
CA PHE A 137 -14.22 16.66 -2.62
C PHE A 137 -15.69 16.22 -2.65
N GLY A 138 -16.24 15.70 -1.54
CA GLY A 138 -17.65 15.30 -1.43
C GLY A 138 -18.66 16.47 -1.43
N GLY A 139 -18.20 17.71 -1.58
CA GLY A 139 -19.01 18.93 -1.62
C GLY A 139 -20.05 18.99 -2.76
N LEU A 140 -19.93 18.15 -3.80
CA LEU A 140 -20.92 18.04 -4.87
C LEU A 140 -22.30 17.58 -4.37
N LEU A 141 -22.37 16.64 -3.43
CA LEU A 141 -23.64 16.21 -2.83
C LEU A 141 -24.28 17.31 -1.95
N LYS A 142 -23.47 18.15 -1.30
CA LYS A 142 -23.94 19.35 -0.57
C LYS A 142 -24.39 20.48 -1.51
N ARG A 143 -23.85 20.55 -2.74
CA ARG A 143 -24.32 21.48 -3.78
C ARG A 143 -25.65 21.03 -4.38
N ILE A 144 -25.83 19.75 -4.73
CA ILE A 144 -27.09 19.22 -5.29
C ILE A 144 -28.23 19.28 -4.27
N LYS A 145 -28.00 18.90 -3.00
CA LYS A 145 -29.01 19.07 -1.92
C LYS A 145 -29.44 20.52 -1.71
N ARG A 146 -28.64 21.51 -2.14
CA ARG A 146 -28.99 22.94 -2.06
C ARG A 146 -29.91 23.39 -3.20
N PHE A 147 -29.92 22.68 -4.34
CA PHE A 147 -30.82 22.95 -5.46
C PHE A 147 -32.20 22.29 -5.32
N PHE A 148 -32.30 21.16 -4.61
CA PHE A 148 -33.58 20.49 -4.32
C PHE A 148 -34.26 20.97 -3.02
N ARG A 149 -33.72 22.02 -2.37
CA ARG A 149 -34.29 22.63 -1.16
C ARG A 149 -34.88 24.02 -1.43
N LYS A 150 -35.38 24.21 -2.65
CA LYS A 150 -36.30 25.30 -3.02
C LYS A 150 -37.68 24.70 -3.27
#